data_AF-A0A093X4B4-F1
#
_entry.id   AF-A0A093X4B4-F1
#
_cell.length_a   1.000
_cell.length_b   1.000
_cell.length_c   1.000
_cell.angle_alpha   90.00
_cell.angle_beta   90.00
_cell.angle_gamma   90.00
#
_symmetry.space_group_name_H-M   'P 1'
#
loop_
_entity.id
_entity.type
_entity.pdbx_description
1 polymer ?
#
loop_
_entity_poly.entity_id
_entity_poly.type
_entity_poly.pdbx_seq_one_letter_code
_entity_poly.pdbx_strand_id
1 'polypeptide(L)'
;MGSQYDFKTEGARAAGTFIANVAELKTLQRNPEHKSLKHRLVELYSENITTKVLRAAVDHLIENNPPTQYPETVPQLGPGKGCYESREVDFWTSGFFPGCIYLLLERCIKHPLALGIQNAEVSLPVLRQKLRELGHIWSEPIRGQALRTDTHDLGFVIMPHMRPRWELFHDERALETIITAAGSLYERYDPQVQAIRSWDTFDWHEGVEITSMTENFLVIIDSMCNMDLLFYAAAHSGNKTLADAGVKHARTLLKSHLRVEAVTRGGYAGCLYSTAHLVNFSPATGLIKEVRTAQGYSKNSTWSRGQAWAILGYAQTYHWTGHVEFLDAACGLAEYFLLRLETAPDCVEVELLSAGGRRVGRYVPLWDFDAPIQDFQNPLRDTSAGVIAANGMLVLSNALAGRGEQKLSSRYLESSLRIVQDVLEFALAQEKAHLLICGHGELAYEDSIAGERFESILKHSTVCNNAASFSKNKPSDHGRLDVSCFYDPTRTKPGFKRGTIDKLHRRIEIMEHTLQRNGGSSSPRFAADSLTQDPVTTNTELGVSGTAALSALAMQIENLSSSISVLSQSIVPGPGSPASELDASSSNHKRRGKRQRSDSEETQQPRRENPSSKLAEELDVSSHFLTGTR
;
A
#
# COMPACT_ATOMS: atom_id res chain seq x y z
N MET A 1 24.56 -34.41 -9.53
CA MET A 1 23.76 -35.09 -8.49
C MET A 1 22.65 -34.14 -8.10
N GLY A 2 21.47 -34.34 -8.68
CA GLY A 2 20.30 -33.52 -8.39
C GLY A 2 19.64 -34.01 -7.11
N SER A 3 19.26 -33.08 -6.24
CA SER A 3 18.37 -33.33 -5.12
C SER A 3 17.02 -32.72 -5.48
N GLN A 4 16.03 -33.60 -5.71
CA GLN A 4 14.62 -33.26 -5.72
C GLN A 4 14.22 -32.89 -4.29
N TYR A 5 13.74 -31.67 -4.08
CA TYR A 5 13.09 -31.28 -2.83
C TYR A 5 11.57 -31.32 -3.03
N ASP A 6 10.93 -32.12 -2.19
CA ASP A 6 9.50 -32.43 -2.22
C ASP A 6 8.68 -31.26 -1.63
N PHE A 7 7.75 -30.73 -2.42
CA PHE A 7 6.98 -29.50 -2.14
C PHE A 7 5.66 -29.77 -1.40
N LYS A 8 5.57 -30.88 -0.65
CA LYS A 8 4.34 -31.29 0.03
C LYS A 8 4.63 -31.57 1.50
N THR A 9 4.55 -30.56 2.39
CA THR A 9 4.01 -30.68 3.78
C THR A 9 4.16 -29.45 4.71
N GLU A 10 4.47 -28.23 4.26
CA GLU A 10 4.50 -27.07 5.20
C GLU A 10 3.65 -25.84 4.82
N GLY A 11 2.90 -25.87 3.71
CA GLY A 11 2.09 -24.72 3.28
C GLY A 11 0.71 -24.55 3.94
N ALA A 12 0.26 -25.50 4.78
CA ALA A 12 -1.12 -25.54 5.27
C ALA A 12 -1.31 -25.22 6.77
N ARG A 13 -0.25 -24.80 7.48
CA ARG A 13 -0.34 -24.38 8.90
C ARG A 13 -0.37 -22.87 9.12
N ALA A 14 -0.25 -22.05 8.07
CA ALA A 14 -0.18 -20.59 8.19
C ALA A 14 -1.55 -19.86 8.12
N ALA A 15 -2.66 -20.56 7.85
CA ALA A 15 -3.97 -19.93 7.64
C ALA A 15 -4.95 -20.05 8.82
N GLY A 16 -4.51 -20.47 10.01
CA GLY A 16 -5.46 -20.65 11.12
C GLY A 16 -4.82 -20.85 12.48
N THR A 17 -4.37 -19.77 13.12
CA THR A 17 -4.57 -19.45 14.55
C THR A 17 -3.80 -18.17 14.89
N PHE A 18 -4.44 -17.02 14.72
CA PHE A 18 -3.96 -15.74 15.24
C PHE A 18 -4.85 -15.30 16.40
N ILE A 19 -4.60 -15.88 17.57
CA ILE A 19 -4.80 -15.18 18.84
C ILE A 19 -3.43 -15.21 19.48
N ALA A 20 -2.67 -14.12 19.33
CA ALA A 20 -1.51 -13.90 20.19
C ALA A 20 -2.03 -13.98 21.62
N ASN A 21 -1.53 -14.94 22.40
CA ASN A 21 -1.97 -15.14 23.76
C ASN A 21 -1.63 -13.85 24.54
N VAL A 22 -2.65 -13.09 24.93
CA VAL A 22 -2.52 -11.81 25.67
C VAL A 22 -1.64 -11.97 26.91
N ALA A 23 -1.44 -13.20 27.39
CA ALA A 23 -0.51 -13.56 28.46
C ALA A 23 0.99 -13.31 28.14
N GLU A 24 1.46 -13.48 26.90
CA GLU A 24 2.89 -13.27 26.54
C GLU A 24 3.24 -11.79 26.32
N LEU A 25 2.24 -10.93 26.09
CA LEU A 25 2.40 -9.48 26.20
C LEU A 25 2.52 -9.01 27.66
N LYS A 26 2.11 -9.83 28.65
CA LYS A 26 2.23 -9.47 30.08
C LYS A 26 3.65 -9.58 30.60
N THR A 27 4.54 -10.36 29.98
CA THR A 27 5.95 -10.43 30.38
C THR A 27 6.72 -9.16 30.03
N LEU A 28 6.25 -8.36 29.07
CA LEU A 28 6.73 -6.99 28.82
C LEU A 28 6.21 -5.95 29.84
N GLN A 29 5.26 -6.31 30.72
CA GLN A 29 4.68 -5.42 31.75
C GLN A 29 5.45 -5.40 33.08
N ARG A 30 6.59 -6.09 33.20
CA ARG A 30 7.38 -6.14 34.45
C ARG A 30 8.62 -5.25 34.45
N ASN A 31 8.58 -4.13 33.72
CA ASN A 31 9.58 -3.08 33.88
C ASN A 31 8.91 -1.83 34.48
N PRO A 32 9.22 -1.44 35.73
CA PRO A 32 8.54 -0.35 36.44
C PRO A 32 8.70 1.04 35.79
N GLU A 33 9.59 1.21 34.81
CA GLU A 33 9.69 2.44 34.00
C GLU A 33 8.70 2.51 32.82
N HIS A 34 8.05 1.40 32.46
CA HIS A 34 7.08 1.38 31.37
C HIS A 34 5.69 1.79 31.91
N LYS A 35 5.37 3.09 31.83
CA LYS A 35 3.96 3.53 31.85
C LYS A 35 3.19 2.64 30.87
N SER A 36 1.98 2.19 31.24
CA SER A 36 1.22 1.23 30.43
C SER A 36 1.14 1.71 28.97
N LEU A 37 1.21 0.79 28.00
CA LEU A 37 1.15 1.11 26.56
C LEU A 37 -0.04 2.02 26.22
N LYS A 38 -1.17 1.80 26.91
CA LYS A 38 -2.38 2.62 26.84
C LYS A 38 -2.16 4.08 27.22
N HIS A 39 -1.28 4.36 28.18
CA HIS A 39 -0.92 5.71 28.58
C HIS A 39 0.04 6.38 27.59
N ARG A 40 1.02 5.63 27.04
CA ARG A 40 2.00 6.17 26.08
C ARG A 40 1.36 6.62 24.76
N LEU A 41 0.33 5.91 24.31
CA LEU A 41 -0.31 6.14 23.01
C LEU A 41 -1.78 6.58 23.13
N VAL A 42 -2.16 7.17 24.27
CA VAL A 42 -3.57 7.48 24.56
C VAL A 42 -4.24 8.34 23.49
N GLU A 43 -3.51 9.32 22.94
CA GLU A 43 -4.04 10.23 21.92
C GLU A 43 -4.36 9.52 20.58
N LEU A 44 -3.62 8.45 20.23
CA LEU A 44 -3.88 7.64 19.02
C LEU A 44 -5.25 6.95 19.05
N TYR A 45 -5.74 6.70 20.26
CA TYR A 45 -7.00 6.02 20.55
C TYR A 45 -8.05 6.98 21.12
N SER A 46 -7.82 8.29 21.04
CA SER A 46 -8.78 9.29 21.49
C SER A 46 -9.95 9.44 20.52
N GLU A 47 -11.10 9.85 21.04
CA GLU A 47 -12.28 10.21 20.25
C GLU A 47 -11.94 11.18 19.12
N ASN A 48 -11.06 12.15 19.38
CA ASN A 48 -10.59 13.15 18.40
C ASN A 48 -10.15 12.54 17.07
N ILE A 49 -9.41 11.42 17.08
CA ILE A 49 -8.97 10.75 15.85
C ILE A 49 -10.16 10.26 15.03
N THR A 50 -11.13 9.63 15.71
CA THR A 50 -12.35 9.12 15.09
C THR A 50 -13.19 10.27 14.55
N THR A 51 -13.37 11.33 15.33
CA THR A 51 -14.14 12.51 14.95
C THR A 51 -13.56 13.21 13.74
N LYS A 52 -12.23 13.44 13.68
CA LYS A 52 -11.59 14.13 12.55
C LYS A 52 -11.82 13.40 11.23
N VAL A 53 -11.65 12.08 11.22
CA VAL A 53 -11.87 11.26 10.02
C VAL A 53 -13.35 11.27 9.62
N LEU A 54 -14.28 11.15 10.57
CA LEU A 54 -15.72 11.21 10.29
C LEU A 54 -16.16 12.58 9.76
N ARG A 55 -15.71 13.66 10.39
CA ARG A 55 -15.96 15.02 9.96
C ARG A 55 -15.47 15.23 8.53
N ALA A 56 -14.21 14.91 8.25
CA ALA A 56 -13.68 15.00 6.90
C ALA A 56 -14.47 14.13 5.90
N ALA A 57 -14.87 12.93 6.29
CA ALA A 57 -15.59 12.01 5.42
C ALA A 57 -17.01 12.47 5.08
N VAL A 58 -17.63 13.27 5.96
CA VAL A 58 -18.95 13.86 5.71
C VAL A 58 -18.82 15.19 4.97
N ASP A 59 -17.95 16.09 5.44
CA ASP A 59 -17.80 17.43 4.86
C ASP A 59 -17.33 17.37 3.41
N HIS A 60 -16.37 16.49 3.08
CA HIS A 60 -15.86 16.34 1.71
C HIS A 60 -16.77 15.52 0.78
N LEU A 61 -17.95 15.09 1.25
CA LEU A 61 -19.02 14.56 0.38
C LEU A 61 -20.05 15.62 0.01
N ILE A 62 -20.05 16.79 0.66
CA ILE A 62 -20.89 17.92 0.26
C ILE A 62 -20.47 18.32 -1.15
N GLU A 63 -21.41 18.27 -2.10
CA GLU A 63 -21.17 18.51 -3.54
C GLU A 63 -20.21 17.53 -4.24
N ASN A 64 -19.85 16.42 -3.59
CA ASN A 64 -18.92 15.40 -4.10
C ASN A 64 -19.44 13.98 -3.79
N ASN A 65 -20.75 13.74 -4.00
CA ASN A 65 -21.38 12.43 -3.80
C ASN A 65 -22.14 12.01 -5.09
N PRO A 66 -21.68 10.98 -5.83
CA PRO A 66 -20.53 10.11 -5.52
C PRO A 66 -19.17 10.84 -5.63
N PRO A 67 -18.15 10.44 -4.85
CA PRO A 67 -16.87 11.13 -4.82
C PRO A 67 -16.06 10.95 -6.10
N THR A 68 -15.60 12.06 -6.63
CA THR A 68 -14.61 12.15 -7.72
C THR A 68 -13.29 12.75 -7.25
N GLN A 69 -13.33 13.51 -6.15
CA GLN A 69 -12.18 14.11 -5.47
C GLN A 69 -11.99 13.48 -4.09
N TYR A 70 -10.73 13.30 -3.69
CA TYR A 70 -10.31 12.59 -2.48
C TYR A 70 -9.32 13.43 -1.66
N PRO A 71 -9.49 13.52 -0.33
CA PRO A 71 -8.56 14.24 0.55
C PRO A 71 -7.10 13.79 0.39
N GLU A 72 -6.18 14.72 0.12
CA GLU A 72 -4.75 14.42 -0.11
C GLU A 72 -3.83 15.11 0.91
N THR A 73 -3.78 16.45 0.91
CA THR A 73 -2.83 17.22 1.74
C THR A 73 -3.56 18.28 2.54
N VAL A 74 -2.98 18.72 3.66
CA VAL A 74 -3.53 19.81 4.48
C VAL A 74 -2.47 20.91 4.62
N PRO A 75 -2.65 22.09 4.01
CA PRO A 75 -1.74 23.20 4.16
C PRO A 75 -1.59 23.61 5.63
N GLN A 76 -0.34 23.87 6.06
CA GLN A 76 -0.05 24.36 7.42
C GLN A 76 -0.28 25.87 7.55
N LEU A 77 -0.26 26.59 6.43
CA LEU A 77 -0.28 28.05 6.33
C LEU A 77 -1.14 28.48 5.14
N GLY A 78 -1.43 29.78 5.05
CA GLY A 78 -2.16 30.38 3.93
C GLY A 78 -3.69 30.21 4.01
N PRO A 79 -4.42 30.61 2.95
CA PRO A 79 -5.88 30.63 2.94
C PRO A 79 -6.54 29.26 3.11
N GLY A 80 -5.89 28.19 2.64
CA GLY A 80 -6.35 26.80 2.78
C GLY A 80 -5.87 26.11 4.06
N LYS A 81 -5.29 26.84 5.01
CA LYS A 81 -4.72 26.28 6.24
C LYS A 81 -5.74 25.39 6.95
N GLY A 82 -5.32 24.17 7.29
CA GLY A 82 -6.09 23.26 8.12
C GLY A 82 -7.24 22.54 7.42
N CYS A 83 -7.48 22.79 6.12
CA CYS A 83 -8.45 22.08 5.31
C CYS A 83 -7.74 21.19 4.28
N TYR A 84 -8.31 20.04 3.95
CA TYR A 84 -7.79 19.16 2.92
C TYR A 84 -7.90 19.82 1.54
N GLU A 85 -6.79 19.79 0.80
CA GLU A 85 -6.77 19.87 -0.65
C GLU A 85 -6.99 18.46 -1.20
N SER A 86 -7.94 18.35 -2.14
CA SER A 86 -8.34 17.07 -2.72
C SER A 86 -7.69 16.81 -4.09
N ARG A 87 -7.66 15.54 -4.48
CA ARG A 87 -7.20 15.06 -5.79
C ARG A 87 -8.20 14.14 -6.45
N GLU A 88 -8.08 14.04 -7.78
CA GLU A 88 -8.85 13.11 -8.59
C GLU A 88 -8.73 11.66 -8.10
N VAL A 89 -9.78 10.87 -8.34
CA VAL A 89 -9.87 9.45 -7.99
C VAL A 89 -8.71 8.58 -8.50
N ASP A 90 -8.08 8.97 -9.60
CA ASP A 90 -6.96 8.25 -10.22
C ASP A 90 -5.59 8.63 -9.64
N PHE A 91 -5.55 9.54 -8.66
CA PHE A 91 -4.31 9.87 -7.98
C PHE A 91 -3.90 8.78 -6.98
N TRP A 92 -2.59 8.55 -6.83
CA TRP A 92 -2.03 7.40 -6.10
C TRP A 92 -2.42 7.32 -4.61
N THR A 93 -2.82 8.45 -4.01
CA THR A 93 -3.23 8.52 -2.60
C THR A 93 -4.72 8.28 -2.36
N SER A 94 -5.54 8.13 -3.40
CA SER A 94 -7.01 8.09 -3.27
C SER A 94 -7.50 6.94 -2.39
N GLY A 95 -6.76 5.83 -2.33
CA GLY A 95 -7.08 4.68 -1.48
C GLY A 95 -6.88 4.90 0.03
N PHE A 96 -6.04 5.85 0.45
CA PHE A 96 -5.70 6.00 1.87
C PHE A 96 -6.84 6.55 2.71
N PHE A 97 -7.59 7.53 2.19
CA PHE A 97 -8.69 8.15 2.94
C PHE A 97 -9.81 7.16 3.29
N PRO A 98 -10.40 6.39 2.35
CA PRO A 98 -11.31 5.31 2.71
C PRO A 98 -10.64 4.24 3.58
N GLY A 99 -9.32 4.00 3.40
CA GLY A 99 -8.55 3.15 4.30
C GLY A 99 -8.59 3.60 5.76
N CYS A 100 -8.47 4.90 6.04
CA CYS A 100 -8.63 5.44 7.40
C CYS A 100 -10.02 5.14 7.98
N ILE A 101 -11.07 5.25 7.18
CA ILE A 101 -12.45 4.93 7.59
C ILE A 101 -12.57 3.44 7.96
N TYR A 102 -12.03 2.54 7.13
CA TYR A 102 -12.05 1.11 7.40
C TYR A 102 -11.18 0.70 8.60
N LEU A 103 -10.05 1.37 8.85
CA LEU A 103 -9.25 1.14 10.05
C LEU A 103 -10.03 1.49 11.34
N LEU A 104 -10.83 2.56 11.32
CA LEU A 104 -11.73 2.90 12.44
C LEU A 104 -12.87 1.89 12.57
N LEU A 105 -13.43 1.43 11.46
CA LEU A 105 -14.48 0.41 11.44
C LEU A 105 -13.98 -0.93 11.99
N GLU A 106 -12.80 -1.37 11.55
CA GLU A 106 -12.12 -2.55 12.06
C GLU A 106 -11.86 -2.43 13.56
N ARG A 107 -11.35 -1.27 14.02
CA ARG A 107 -11.16 -1.00 15.45
C ARG A 107 -12.49 -1.08 16.21
N CYS A 108 -13.58 -0.53 15.67
CA CYS A 108 -14.91 -0.61 16.26
C CYS A 108 -15.47 -2.05 16.36
N ILE A 109 -15.06 -2.94 15.46
CA ILE A 109 -15.49 -4.34 15.44
C ILE A 109 -14.59 -5.20 16.33
N LYS A 110 -13.28 -5.15 16.14
CA LYS A 110 -12.31 -6.04 16.81
C LYS A 110 -11.90 -5.55 18.20
N HIS A 111 -11.89 -4.24 18.43
CA HIS A 111 -11.40 -3.61 19.66
C HIS A 111 -12.29 -2.44 20.13
N PRO A 112 -13.60 -2.66 20.38
CA PRO A 112 -14.55 -1.58 20.67
C PRO A 112 -14.16 -0.71 21.89
N LEU A 113 -13.48 -1.29 22.88
CA LEU A 113 -13.00 -0.57 24.07
C LEU A 113 -11.80 0.36 23.82
N ALA A 114 -11.22 0.33 22.62
CA ALA A 114 -10.05 1.12 22.23
C ALA A 114 -10.40 2.35 21.37
N LEU A 115 -11.68 2.68 21.19
CA LEU A 115 -12.10 3.87 20.44
C LEU A 115 -12.01 5.17 21.26
N GLY A 116 -11.92 5.07 22.58
CA GLY A 116 -11.78 6.23 23.46
C GLY A 116 -12.94 7.23 23.39
N ILE A 117 -14.12 6.78 22.96
CA ILE A 117 -15.36 7.58 22.91
C ILE A 117 -15.71 8.02 24.32
N GLN A 118 -15.85 9.33 24.53
CA GLN A 118 -16.11 9.91 25.85
C GLN A 118 -17.59 10.18 26.05
N ASN A 119 -18.31 10.53 24.98
CA ASN A 119 -19.72 10.79 25.03
C ASN A 119 -20.52 9.47 25.15
N ALA A 120 -21.14 9.24 26.31
CA ALA A 120 -21.92 8.04 26.59
C ALA A 120 -23.20 7.91 25.73
N GLU A 121 -23.65 9.01 25.12
CA GLU A 121 -24.80 9.01 24.22
C GLU A 121 -24.45 8.43 22.85
N VAL A 122 -23.17 8.40 22.49
CA VAL A 122 -22.70 7.84 21.21
C VAL A 122 -22.79 6.32 21.22
N SER A 123 -23.82 5.81 20.56
CA SER A 123 -24.05 4.38 20.37
C SER A 123 -23.02 3.77 19.40
N LEU A 124 -22.23 2.80 19.86
CA LEU A 124 -21.26 2.08 19.03
C LEU A 124 -21.89 1.43 17.78
N PRO A 125 -23.08 0.80 17.84
CA PRO A 125 -23.79 0.36 16.64
C PRO A 125 -24.04 1.47 15.60
N VAL A 126 -24.43 2.67 16.04
CA VAL A 126 -24.68 3.82 15.15
C VAL A 126 -23.37 4.28 14.50
N LEU A 127 -22.30 4.39 15.29
CA LEU A 127 -20.96 4.72 14.79
C LEU A 127 -20.45 3.69 13.77
N ARG A 128 -20.62 2.41 14.07
CA ARG A 128 -20.24 1.31 13.17
C ARG A 128 -21.00 1.39 11.85
N GLN A 129 -22.30 1.61 11.91
CA GLN A 129 -23.13 1.74 10.72
C GLN A 129 -22.71 2.94 9.87
N LYS A 130 -22.47 4.11 10.50
CA LYS A 130 -22.02 5.31 9.80
C LYS A 130 -20.66 5.12 9.13
N LEU A 131 -19.68 4.53 9.83
CA LEU A 131 -18.37 4.20 9.26
C LEU A 131 -18.48 3.23 8.08
N ARG A 132 -19.36 2.23 8.16
CA ARG A 132 -19.61 1.29 7.06
C ARG A 132 -20.21 1.97 5.83
N GLU A 133 -21.20 2.83 6.03
CA GLU A 133 -21.84 3.60 4.95
C GLU A 133 -20.84 4.53 4.26
N LEU A 134 -20.11 5.34 5.03
CA LEU A 134 -19.08 6.24 4.50
C LEU A 134 -17.97 5.44 3.80
N GLY A 135 -17.49 4.37 4.41
CA GLY A 135 -16.49 3.49 3.81
C GLY A 135 -16.94 2.91 2.47
N HIS A 136 -18.22 2.56 2.32
CA HIS A 136 -18.78 2.11 1.05
C HIS A 136 -18.83 3.23 0.01
N ILE A 137 -19.38 4.40 0.36
CA ILE A 137 -19.51 5.57 -0.54
C ILE A 137 -18.13 5.98 -1.09
N TRP A 138 -17.14 6.13 -0.21
CA TRP A 138 -15.79 6.54 -0.59
C TRP A 138 -15.04 5.47 -1.42
N SER A 139 -15.36 4.20 -1.25
CA SER A 139 -14.68 3.09 -1.96
C SER A 139 -15.21 2.79 -3.35
N GLU A 140 -16.52 2.96 -3.57
CA GLU A 140 -17.15 2.42 -4.77
C GLU A 140 -16.61 3.04 -6.08
N PRO A 141 -16.36 4.37 -6.16
CA PRO A 141 -15.76 4.96 -7.35
C PRO A 141 -14.31 4.53 -7.62
N ILE A 142 -13.50 4.30 -6.57
CA ILE A 142 -12.09 3.85 -6.72
C ILE A 142 -12.00 2.45 -7.33
N ARG A 143 -13.03 1.61 -7.20
CA ARG A 143 -13.02 0.22 -7.73
C ARG A 143 -12.62 0.15 -9.20
N GLY A 144 -13.02 1.14 -10.01
CA GLY A 144 -12.66 1.22 -11.42
C GLY A 144 -11.16 1.35 -11.70
N GLN A 145 -10.38 1.82 -10.72
CA GLN A 145 -8.93 1.96 -10.80
C GLN A 145 -8.20 0.60 -10.86
N ALA A 146 -8.84 -0.50 -10.46
CA ALA A 146 -8.24 -1.84 -10.47
C ALA A 146 -7.83 -2.33 -11.87
N LEU A 147 -8.33 -1.71 -12.95
CA LEU A 147 -8.01 -2.06 -14.34
C LEU A 147 -6.82 -1.28 -14.92
N ARG A 148 -6.24 -0.35 -14.16
CA ARG A 148 -5.17 0.52 -14.64
C ARG A 148 -3.85 -0.24 -14.77
N THR A 149 -3.16 -0.03 -15.88
CA THR A 149 -1.88 -0.71 -16.17
C THR A 149 -0.74 0.29 -16.37
N ASP A 150 -0.96 1.56 -16.06
CA ASP A 150 -0.06 2.71 -16.23
C ASP A 150 0.68 3.12 -14.93
N THR A 151 0.36 2.49 -13.79
CA THR A 151 0.98 2.78 -12.49
C THR A 151 1.27 1.51 -11.68
N HIS A 152 2.29 1.58 -10.83
CA HIS A 152 2.56 0.55 -9.83
C HIS A 152 1.81 0.74 -8.51
N ASP A 153 1.18 1.90 -8.30
CA ASP A 153 0.55 2.30 -7.04
C ASP A 153 -0.79 1.60 -6.76
N LEU A 154 -1.14 0.56 -7.52
CA LEU A 154 -2.40 -0.16 -7.36
C LEU A 154 -2.56 -0.79 -5.96
N GLY A 155 -1.45 -1.17 -5.31
CA GLY A 155 -1.47 -1.62 -3.93
C GLY A 155 -1.97 -0.52 -3.00
N PHE A 156 -1.44 0.70 -3.11
CA PHE A 156 -1.88 1.86 -2.34
C PHE A 156 -3.32 2.29 -2.65
N VAL A 157 -3.72 2.23 -3.93
CA VAL A 157 -5.06 2.65 -4.35
C VAL A 157 -6.13 1.65 -3.90
N ILE A 158 -5.87 0.34 -3.97
CA ILE A 158 -6.92 -0.69 -3.82
C ILE A 158 -6.91 -1.36 -2.44
N MET A 159 -5.74 -1.72 -1.92
CA MET A 159 -5.65 -2.55 -0.71
C MET A 159 -6.26 -1.91 0.55
N PRO A 160 -6.05 -0.61 0.85
CA PRO A 160 -6.45 -0.05 2.15
C PRO A 160 -7.95 -0.15 2.45
N HIS A 161 -8.79 -0.21 1.42
CA HIS A 161 -10.24 -0.19 1.57
C HIS A 161 -10.93 -1.46 1.03
N MET A 162 -10.35 -2.17 0.05
CA MET A 162 -10.93 -3.42 -0.43
C MET A 162 -10.58 -4.61 0.46
N ARG A 163 -9.36 -4.66 1.02
CA ARG A 163 -8.97 -5.77 1.91
C ARG A 163 -9.85 -5.85 3.16
N PRO A 164 -10.11 -4.75 3.90
CA PRO A 164 -11.04 -4.79 5.02
C PRO A 164 -12.48 -5.17 4.65
N ARG A 165 -12.96 -4.79 3.46
CA ARG A 165 -14.29 -5.20 2.98
C ARG A 165 -14.39 -6.72 2.85
N TRP A 166 -13.36 -7.36 2.29
CA TRP A 166 -13.27 -8.80 2.23
C TRP A 166 -13.11 -9.43 3.63
N GLU A 167 -12.14 -8.97 4.42
CA GLU A 167 -11.81 -9.63 5.70
C GLU A 167 -12.89 -9.45 6.79
N LEU A 168 -13.62 -8.33 6.78
CA LEU A 168 -14.66 -8.05 7.79
C LEU A 168 -16.05 -8.52 7.37
N PHE A 169 -16.36 -8.48 6.07
CA PHE A 169 -17.71 -8.69 5.57
C PHE A 169 -17.84 -9.79 4.50
N HIS A 170 -16.73 -10.44 4.13
CA HIS A 170 -16.69 -11.42 3.03
C HIS A 170 -17.29 -10.86 1.73
N ASP A 171 -17.03 -9.58 1.43
CA ASP A 171 -17.45 -8.93 0.20
C ASP A 171 -16.68 -9.50 -1.00
N GLU A 172 -17.28 -10.44 -1.72
CA GLU A 172 -16.69 -11.10 -2.89
C GLU A 172 -16.27 -10.10 -3.99
N ARG A 173 -17.02 -9.01 -4.18
CA ARG A 173 -16.68 -7.98 -5.17
C ARG A 173 -15.39 -7.25 -4.79
N ALA A 174 -15.12 -7.09 -3.50
CA ALA A 174 -13.87 -6.52 -3.02
C ALA A 174 -12.69 -7.46 -3.31
N LEU A 175 -12.85 -8.77 -3.08
CA LEU A 175 -11.82 -9.76 -3.41
C LEU A 175 -11.54 -9.83 -4.91
N GLU A 176 -12.58 -9.84 -5.75
CA GLU A 176 -12.45 -9.79 -7.21
C GLU A 176 -11.70 -8.54 -7.68
N THR A 177 -11.98 -7.40 -7.06
CA THR A 177 -11.28 -6.13 -7.33
C THR A 177 -9.79 -6.25 -6.99
N ILE A 178 -9.44 -6.84 -5.84
CA ILE A 178 -8.05 -7.07 -5.43
C ILE A 178 -7.33 -7.99 -6.44
N ILE A 179 -7.96 -9.10 -6.84
CA ILE A 179 -7.38 -10.04 -7.81
C ILE A 179 -7.19 -9.37 -9.18
N THR A 180 -8.15 -8.55 -9.61
CA THR A 180 -8.07 -7.80 -10.87
C THR A 180 -6.91 -6.80 -10.82
N ALA A 181 -6.80 -6.01 -9.75
CA ALA A 181 -5.71 -5.05 -9.56
C ALA A 181 -4.34 -5.73 -9.53
N ALA A 182 -4.22 -6.90 -8.91
CA ALA A 182 -2.98 -7.66 -8.93
C ALA A 182 -2.61 -8.13 -10.35
N GLY A 183 -3.59 -8.54 -11.16
CA GLY A 183 -3.39 -8.84 -12.57
C GLY A 183 -2.88 -7.64 -13.36
N SER A 184 -3.52 -6.48 -13.21
CA SER A 184 -3.10 -5.24 -13.88
C SER A 184 -1.73 -4.74 -13.42
N LEU A 185 -1.39 -4.88 -12.13
CA LEU A 185 -0.05 -4.59 -11.62
C LEU A 185 1.00 -5.53 -12.22
N TYR A 186 0.67 -6.81 -12.35
CA TYR A 186 1.56 -7.81 -12.93
C TYR A 186 1.85 -7.56 -14.41
N GLU A 187 0.95 -6.93 -15.18
CA GLU A 187 1.24 -6.53 -16.57
C GLU A 187 2.43 -5.57 -16.69
N ARG A 188 2.78 -4.88 -15.60
CA ARG A 188 3.94 -3.97 -15.53
C ARG A 188 5.24 -4.69 -15.14
N TYR A 189 5.19 -5.99 -14.84
CA TYR A 189 6.36 -6.81 -14.54
C TYR A 189 7.15 -7.12 -15.80
N ASP A 190 8.45 -6.85 -15.77
CA ASP A 190 9.37 -7.20 -16.84
C ASP A 190 10.28 -8.36 -16.41
N PRO A 191 10.31 -9.49 -17.15
CA PRO A 191 11.10 -10.65 -16.77
C PRO A 191 12.62 -10.48 -16.98
N GLN A 192 13.06 -9.55 -17.84
CA GLN A 192 14.47 -9.24 -18.10
C GLN A 192 15.04 -8.37 -16.98
N VAL A 193 14.29 -7.35 -16.56
CA VAL A 193 14.64 -6.48 -15.41
C VAL A 193 14.34 -7.17 -14.08
N GLN A 194 13.38 -8.11 -14.07
CA GLN A 194 12.88 -8.78 -12.86
C GLN A 194 12.29 -7.80 -11.84
N ALA A 195 11.55 -6.81 -12.33
CA ALA A 195 10.90 -5.80 -11.51
C ALA A 195 9.60 -5.31 -12.16
N ILE A 196 8.75 -4.68 -11.35
CA ILE A 196 7.56 -3.97 -11.80
C ILE A 196 7.94 -2.53 -12.11
N ARG A 197 7.49 -2.04 -13.27
CA ARG A 197 7.70 -0.65 -13.70
C ARG A 197 6.87 0.29 -12.84
N SER A 198 7.50 1.30 -12.27
CA SER A 198 6.82 2.33 -11.48
C SER A 198 6.08 3.33 -12.36
N TRP A 199 6.81 4.02 -13.25
CA TRP A 199 6.26 5.06 -14.12
C TRP A 199 6.59 4.80 -15.59
N ASP A 200 5.72 5.28 -16.47
CA ASP A 200 5.91 5.19 -17.92
C ASP A 200 6.80 6.34 -18.44
N THR A 201 6.74 7.49 -17.78
CA THR A 201 7.52 8.69 -18.12
C THR A 201 8.02 9.40 -16.86
N PHE A 202 9.13 10.13 -16.98
CA PHE A 202 9.68 11.02 -15.96
C PHE A 202 10.18 12.29 -16.64
N ASP A 203 9.22 13.13 -17.04
CA ASP A 203 9.37 14.40 -17.78
C ASP A 203 8.89 15.63 -16.96
N TRP A 204 8.52 15.40 -15.70
CA TRP A 204 8.03 16.40 -14.76
C TRP A 204 9.07 16.82 -13.72
N HIS A 205 10.32 16.39 -13.89
CA HIS A 205 11.44 16.81 -13.06
C HIS A 205 12.43 17.62 -13.90
N GLU A 206 12.99 18.68 -13.32
CA GLU A 206 13.90 19.60 -13.99
C GLU A 206 15.12 18.87 -14.51
N GLY A 207 15.46 19.17 -15.78
CA GLY A 207 16.57 18.55 -16.49
C GLY A 207 16.37 17.07 -16.83
N VAL A 208 15.12 16.57 -16.84
CA VAL A 208 14.82 15.16 -17.13
C VAL A 208 13.81 15.03 -18.27
N GLU A 209 14.17 14.23 -19.28
CA GLU A 209 13.30 13.92 -20.41
C GLU A 209 13.30 12.40 -20.66
N ILE A 210 12.69 11.65 -19.74
CA ILE A 210 12.49 10.21 -19.91
C ILE A 210 11.06 9.97 -20.38
N THR A 211 10.90 9.73 -21.68
CA THR A 211 9.58 9.56 -22.32
C THR A 211 9.42 8.23 -23.05
N SER A 212 10.51 7.47 -23.26
CA SER A 212 10.51 6.20 -23.97
C SER A 212 10.57 5.00 -23.03
N MET A 213 9.49 4.20 -23.03
CA MET A 213 9.37 2.96 -22.25
C MET A 213 10.22 1.80 -22.77
N THR A 214 10.64 1.85 -24.04
CA THR A 214 11.50 0.83 -24.68
C THR A 214 12.97 1.05 -24.35
N GLU A 215 13.35 2.29 -24.05
CA GLU A 215 14.72 2.66 -23.68
C GLU A 215 14.92 2.74 -22.16
N ASN A 216 13.85 2.91 -21.39
CA ASN A 216 13.90 3.18 -19.95
C ASN A 216 12.88 2.32 -19.18
N PHE A 217 13.31 1.87 -18.01
CA PHE A 217 12.49 1.13 -17.07
C PHE A 217 12.67 1.74 -15.68
N LEU A 218 11.72 2.58 -15.28
CA LEU A 218 11.79 3.33 -14.03
C LEU A 218 11.22 2.49 -12.89
N VAL A 219 12.00 2.34 -11.82
CA VAL A 219 11.57 1.67 -10.58
C VAL A 219 11.91 2.58 -9.41
N ILE A 220 10.97 2.73 -8.48
CA ILE A 220 11.14 3.52 -7.25
C ILE A 220 10.87 2.69 -6.01
N ILE A 221 11.47 3.08 -4.89
CA ILE A 221 11.50 2.28 -3.65
C ILE A 221 10.13 2.04 -2.99
N ASP A 222 9.15 2.92 -3.22
CA ASP A 222 7.77 2.78 -2.74
C ASP A 222 7.03 1.57 -3.34
N SER A 223 7.46 1.10 -4.51
CA SER A 223 6.95 -0.12 -5.14
C SER A 223 7.08 -1.36 -4.25
N MET A 224 8.00 -1.37 -3.29
CA MET A 224 8.09 -2.44 -2.28
C MET A 224 6.79 -2.62 -1.48
N CYS A 225 6.09 -1.54 -1.15
CA CYS A 225 4.82 -1.62 -0.41
C CYS A 225 3.65 -2.09 -1.28
N ASN A 226 3.75 -1.92 -2.61
CA ASN A 226 2.73 -2.38 -3.55
C ASN A 226 2.81 -3.90 -3.81
N MET A 227 3.91 -4.57 -3.42
CA MET A 227 4.04 -6.02 -3.59
C MET A 227 3.07 -6.82 -2.69
N ASP A 228 2.59 -6.22 -1.58
CA ASP A 228 1.58 -6.82 -0.71
C ASP A 228 0.32 -7.23 -1.51
N LEU A 229 -0.08 -6.43 -2.50
CA LEU A 229 -1.19 -6.73 -3.40
C LEU A 229 -0.97 -8.05 -4.17
N LEU A 230 0.23 -8.26 -4.71
CA LEU A 230 0.55 -9.46 -5.48
C LEU A 230 0.56 -10.71 -4.58
N PHE A 231 1.18 -10.62 -3.40
CA PHE A 231 1.21 -11.73 -2.46
C PHE A 231 -0.18 -12.09 -1.94
N TYR A 232 -0.97 -11.09 -1.57
CA TYR A 232 -2.33 -11.28 -1.09
C TYR A 232 -3.21 -11.92 -2.16
N ALA A 233 -3.18 -11.41 -3.40
CA ALA A 233 -3.94 -11.99 -4.50
C ALA A 233 -3.47 -13.42 -4.85
N ALA A 234 -2.16 -13.70 -4.78
CA ALA A 234 -1.62 -15.04 -4.99
C ALA A 234 -2.15 -16.04 -3.95
N ALA A 235 -2.21 -15.64 -2.69
CA ALA A 235 -2.71 -16.47 -1.59
C ALA A 235 -4.20 -16.84 -1.78
N HIS A 236 -5.01 -15.91 -2.31
CA HIS A 236 -6.43 -16.15 -2.54
C HIS A 236 -6.75 -16.87 -3.86
N SER A 237 -6.01 -16.57 -4.93
CA SER A 237 -6.27 -17.14 -6.27
C SER A 237 -5.50 -18.44 -6.55
N GLY A 238 -4.45 -18.73 -5.77
CA GLY A 238 -3.50 -19.80 -6.05
C GLY A 238 -2.52 -19.49 -7.20
N ASN A 239 -2.57 -18.28 -7.80
CA ASN A 239 -1.69 -17.89 -8.90
C ASN A 239 -0.28 -17.53 -8.38
N LYS A 240 0.60 -18.54 -8.36
CA LYS A 240 1.99 -18.41 -7.88
C LYS A 240 2.83 -17.40 -8.67
N THR A 241 2.48 -17.14 -9.94
CA THR A 241 3.23 -16.20 -10.78
C THR A 241 3.24 -14.78 -10.19
N LEU A 242 2.15 -14.38 -9.52
CA LEU A 242 2.05 -13.08 -8.84
C LEU A 242 3.05 -13.01 -7.66
N ALA A 243 3.08 -14.03 -6.81
CA ALA A 243 4.02 -14.10 -5.70
C ALA A 243 5.48 -14.17 -6.18
N ASP A 244 5.76 -14.95 -7.23
CA ASP A 244 7.10 -15.06 -7.81
C ASP A 244 7.60 -13.72 -8.36
N ALA A 245 6.72 -12.92 -8.97
CA ALA A 245 7.04 -11.57 -9.41
C ALA A 245 7.37 -10.64 -8.24
N GLY A 246 6.59 -10.69 -7.17
CA GLY A 246 6.86 -9.93 -5.94
C GLY A 246 8.22 -10.27 -5.32
N VAL A 247 8.57 -11.56 -5.22
CA VAL A 247 9.88 -12.02 -4.73
C VAL A 247 11.02 -11.52 -5.61
N LYS A 248 10.88 -11.65 -6.94
CA LYS A 248 11.90 -11.22 -7.90
C LYS A 248 12.11 -9.71 -7.85
N HIS A 249 11.02 -8.94 -7.82
CA HIS A 249 11.06 -7.49 -7.66
C HIS A 249 11.81 -7.09 -6.40
N ALA A 250 11.45 -7.64 -5.24
CA ALA A 250 12.13 -7.35 -3.98
C ALA A 250 13.65 -7.65 -4.03
N ARG A 251 14.06 -8.76 -4.66
CA ARG A 251 15.47 -9.11 -4.86
C ARG A 251 16.20 -8.18 -5.82
N THR A 252 15.53 -7.66 -6.84
CA THR A 252 16.09 -6.64 -7.72
C THR A 252 16.35 -5.34 -6.96
N LEU A 253 15.41 -4.92 -6.11
CA LEU A 253 15.56 -3.70 -5.29
C LEU A 253 16.64 -3.85 -4.21
N LEU A 254 16.87 -5.06 -3.68
CA LEU A 254 17.96 -5.33 -2.72
C LEU A 254 19.33 -4.97 -3.33
N LYS A 255 19.51 -5.21 -4.63
CA LYS A 255 20.78 -5.00 -5.34
C LYS A 255 20.93 -3.60 -5.90
N SER A 256 19.82 -2.93 -6.22
CA SER A 256 19.81 -1.69 -7.00
C SER A 256 19.49 -0.45 -6.18
N HIS A 257 18.62 -0.56 -5.17
CA HIS A 257 18.14 0.57 -4.39
C HIS A 257 18.79 0.67 -3.01
N LEU A 258 19.21 -0.45 -2.42
CA LEU A 258 19.85 -0.45 -1.11
C LEU A 258 21.35 -0.17 -1.24
N ARG A 259 21.84 0.77 -0.43
CA ARG A 259 23.26 1.09 -0.28
C ARG A 259 23.72 0.57 1.06
N VAL A 260 24.79 -0.24 1.06
CA VAL A 260 25.43 -0.70 2.29
C VAL A 260 26.16 0.47 2.92
N GLU A 261 25.87 0.74 4.19
CA GLU A 261 26.47 1.83 4.94
C GLU A 261 27.62 1.31 5.81
N ALA A 262 28.72 2.05 5.85
CA ALA A 262 29.91 1.67 6.63
C ALA A 262 29.77 1.95 8.14
N VAL A 263 28.69 2.63 8.54
CA VAL A 263 28.39 2.96 9.93
C VAL A 263 27.76 1.77 10.67
N THR A 264 27.94 1.74 11.98
CA THR A 264 27.35 0.73 12.86
C THR A 264 26.43 1.39 13.89
N ARG A 265 25.46 0.63 14.42
CA ARG A 265 24.60 1.07 15.52
C ARG A 265 24.70 0.08 16.68
N GLY A 266 24.97 0.59 17.87
CA GLY A 266 25.14 -0.23 19.07
C GLY A 266 23.96 -1.16 19.32
N GLY A 267 24.25 -2.42 19.62
CA GLY A 267 23.24 -3.45 19.87
C GLY A 267 22.70 -4.15 18.61
N TYR A 268 23.25 -3.87 17.42
CA TYR A 268 22.92 -4.58 16.19
C TYR A 268 24.21 -4.95 15.42
N ALA A 269 24.30 -6.19 14.96
CA ALA A 269 25.49 -6.74 14.31
C ALA A 269 25.36 -6.87 12.78
N GLY A 270 24.16 -6.69 12.24
CA GLY A 270 23.91 -6.78 10.80
C GLY A 270 24.34 -5.52 10.05
N CYS A 271 24.29 -5.58 8.72
CA CYS A 271 24.53 -4.44 7.84
C CYS A 271 23.44 -3.37 8.03
N LEU A 272 23.83 -2.10 7.94
CA LEU A 272 22.90 -0.98 7.84
C LEU A 272 22.73 -0.61 6.37
N TYR A 273 21.52 -0.20 5.99
CA TYR A 273 21.19 0.16 4.62
C TYR A 273 20.55 1.53 4.54
N SER A 274 21.05 2.39 3.64
CA SER A 274 20.31 3.56 3.14
C SER A 274 19.68 3.25 1.79
N THR A 275 18.75 4.09 1.33
CA THR A 275 18.01 3.85 0.08
C THR A 275 18.22 4.93 -0.97
N ALA A 276 18.48 4.53 -2.21
CA ALA A 276 18.16 5.33 -3.38
C ALA A 276 16.63 5.39 -3.56
N HIS A 277 16.14 6.51 -4.09
CA HIS A 277 14.71 6.65 -4.39
C HIS A 277 14.38 5.99 -5.73
N LEU A 278 15.06 6.36 -6.82
CA LEU A 278 14.74 5.93 -8.18
C LEU A 278 15.92 5.25 -8.86
N VAL A 279 15.68 4.14 -9.54
CA VAL A 279 16.62 3.50 -10.46
C VAL A 279 15.99 3.33 -11.83
N ASN A 280 16.71 3.78 -12.86
CA ASN A 280 16.35 3.56 -14.26
C ASN A 280 17.17 2.39 -14.82
N PHE A 281 16.51 1.36 -15.31
CA PHE A 281 17.14 0.20 -15.96
C PHE A 281 16.99 0.28 -17.48
N SER A 282 17.87 -0.44 -18.19
CA SER A 282 17.71 -0.72 -19.61
C SER A 282 16.77 -1.92 -19.77
N PRO A 283 15.58 -1.77 -20.41
CA PRO A 283 14.69 -2.90 -20.65
C PRO A 283 15.36 -4.02 -21.46
N ALA A 284 16.26 -3.68 -22.39
CA ALA A 284 16.92 -4.64 -23.26
C ALA A 284 17.95 -5.54 -22.53
N THR A 285 18.56 -5.05 -21.45
CA THR A 285 19.67 -5.76 -20.78
C THR A 285 19.36 -6.12 -19.33
N GLY A 286 18.43 -5.43 -18.67
CA GLY A 286 18.19 -5.52 -17.23
C GLY A 286 19.23 -4.78 -16.38
N LEU A 287 20.20 -4.09 -16.99
CA LEU A 287 21.26 -3.38 -16.28
C LEU A 287 20.81 -1.97 -15.86
N ILE A 288 21.37 -1.48 -14.74
CA ILE A 288 21.16 -0.12 -14.25
C ILE A 288 21.78 0.87 -15.24
N LYS A 289 20.95 1.79 -15.77
CA LYS A 289 21.39 2.95 -16.55
C LYS A 289 21.76 4.10 -15.64
N GLU A 290 20.93 4.35 -14.62
CA GLU A 290 21.06 5.54 -13.78
C GLU A 290 20.39 5.36 -12.42
N VAL A 291 20.94 6.00 -11.39
CA VAL A 291 20.33 6.16 -10.07
C VAL A 291 20.00 7.64 -9.85
N ARG A 292 18.78 7.93 -9.42
CA ARG A 292 18.21 9.27 -9.26
C ARG A 292 17.40 9.40 -7.97
N THR A 293 16.90 10.61 -7.75
CA THR A 293 15.78 10.88 -6.85
C THR A 293 14.73 11.71 -7.58
N ALA A 294 13.46 11.54 -7.21
CA ALA A 294 12.38 12.37 -7.72
C ALA A 294 11.83 13.35 -6.67
N GLN A 295 11.92 12.98 -5.39
CA GLN A 295 11.38 13.76 -4.26
C GLN A 295 12.38 14.03 -3.14
N GLY A 296 13.44 13.22 -3.01
CA GLY A 296 14.48 13.42 -2.00
C GLY A 296 15.44 14.54 -2.38
N TYR A 297 16.28 14.98 -1.44
CA TYR A 297 17.18 16.11 -1.63
C TYR A 297 18.19 15.92 -2.78
N SER A 298 18.80 14.75 -2.88
CA SER A 298 19.70 14.40 -3.99
C SER A 298 19.69 12.90 -4.28
N LYS A 299 20.29 12.47 -5.40
CA LYS A 299 20.41 11.04 -5.72
C LYS A 299 21.24 10.25 -4.69
N ASN A 300 22.12 10.94 -3.97
CA ASN A 300 22.99 10.36 -2.95
C ASN A 300 22.44 10.55 -1.52
N SER A 301 21.35 11.30 -1.35
CA SER A 301 20.71 11.46 -0.05
C SER A 301 19.79 10.29 0.28
N THR A 302 19.34 10.26 1.53
CA THR A 302 18.35 9.32 2.03
C THR A 302 17.08 10.09 2.37
N TRP A 303 16.16 10.08 1.41
CA TRP A 303 14.81 10.57 1.62
C TRP A 303 14.10 9.72 2.68
N SER A 304 13.63 10.34 3.76
CA SER A 304 13.21 9.60 4.95
C SER A 304 12.00 8.73 4.69
N ARG A 305 11.05 9.16 3.85
CA ARG A 305 9.90 8.33 3.46
C ARG A 305 10.27 7.17 2.55
N GLY A 306 11.23 7.35 1.65
CA GLY A 306 11.76 6.25 0.83
C GLY A 306 12.39 5.17 1.68
N GLN A 307 13.16 5.57 2.70
CA GLN A 307 13.69 4.65 3.70
C GLN A 307 12.57 3.94 4.45
N ALA A 308 11.52 4.67 4.86
CA ALA A 308 10.37 4.11 5.57
C ALA A 308 9.58 3.09 4.72
N TRP A 309 9.37 3.38 3.43
CA TRP A 309 8.76 2.43 2.49
C TRP A 309 9.57 1.15 2.34
N ALA A 310 10.90 1.25 2.29
CA ALA A 310 11.75 0.07 2.25
C ALA A 310 11.62 -0.76 3.54
N ILE A 311 11.60 -0.13 4.72
CA ILE A 311 11.43 -0.84 6.01
C ILE A 311 10.12 -1.63 6.00
N LEU A 312 9.00 -0.96 5.70
CA LEU A 312 7.68 -1.61 5.70
C LEU A 312 7.59 -2.68 4.62
N GLY A 313 7.98 -2.37 3.39
CA GLY A 313 7.86 -3.26 2.25
C GLY A 313 8.72 -4.53 2.36
N TYR A 314 9.96 -4.44 2.85
CA TYR A 314 10.76 -5.64 3.12
C TYR A 314 10.25 -6.45 4.31
N ALA A 315 9.73 -5.79 5.36
CA ALA A 315 9.10 -6.50 6.48
C ALA A 315 7.85 -7.27 6.04
N GLN A 316 7.00 -6.67 5.20
CA GLN A 316 5.85 -7.33 4.59
C GLN A 316 6.26 -8.46 3.64
N THR A 317 7.29 -8.24 2.81
CA THR A 317 7.80 -9.28 1.91
C THR A 317 8.33 -10.48 2.69
N TYR A 318 9.05 -10.26 3.80
CA TYR A 318 9.45 -11.34 4.70
C TYR A 318 8.23 -12.05 5.28
N HIS A 319 7.22 -11.31 5.75
CA HIS A 319 5.99 -11.91 6.31
C HIS A 319 5.31 -12.88 5.33
N TRP A 320 5.27 -12.54 4.04
CA TRP A 320 4.69 -13.40 3.00
C TRP A 320 5.55 -14.59 2.61
N THR A 321 6.88 -14.46 2.66
CA THR A 321 7.79 -15.39 1.99
C THR A 321 8.63 -16.23 2.95
N GLY A 322 8.88 -15.75 4.17
CA GLY A 322 9.83 -16.33 5.11
C GLY A 322 11.30 -16.24 4.68
N HIS A 323 11.60 -15.57 3.57
CA HIS A 323 12.96 -15.47 3.03
C HIS A 323 13.82 -14.50 3.87
N VAL A 324 14.80 -15.05 4.57
CA VAL A 324 15.60 -14.33 5.58
C VAL A 324 16.33 -13.11 5.00
N GLU A 325 16.70 -13.11 3.71
CA GLU A 325 17.34 -11.94 3.09
C GLU A 325 16.48 -10.67 3.16
N PHE A 326 15.15 -10.79 3.18
CA PHE A 326 14.23 -9.66 3.32
C PHE A 326 14.10 -9.21 4.78
N LEU A 327 14.20 -10.13 5.73
CA LEU A 327 14.24 -9.80 7.15
C LEU A 327 15.51 -9.01 7.48
N ASP A 328 16.66 -9.48 7.00
CA ASP A 328 17.96 -8.83 7.21
C ASP A 328 17.98 -7.42 6.61
N ALA A 329 17.43 -7.27 5.41
CA ALA A 329 17.28 -5.97 4.76
C ALA A 329 16.38 -5.03 5.57
N ALA A 330 15.18 -5.48 5.97
CA ALA A 330 14.27 -4.68 6.77
C ALA A 330 14.87 -4.26 8.12
N CYS A 331 15.58 -5.17 8.80
CA CYS A 331 16.30 -4.87 10.03
C CYS A 331 17.41 -3.83 9.81
N GLY A 332 18.25 -4.00 8.79
CA GLY A 332 19.33 -3.06 8.49
C GLY A 332 18.83 -1.67 8.06
N LEU A 333 17.72 -1.60 7.34
CA LEU A 333 17.03 -0.36 6.99
C LEU A 333 16.45 0.35 8.22
N ALA A 334 15.84 -0.41 9.14
CA ALA A 334 15.28 0.11 10.39
C ALA A 334 16.39 0.65 11.32
N GLU A 335 17.50 -0.07 11.42
CA GLU A 335 18.64 0.33 12.24
C GLU A 335 19.33 1.59 11.71
N TYR A 336 19.45 1.73 10.38
CA TYR A 336 19.93 2.97 9.77
C TYR A 336 18.98 4.13 10.05
N PHE A 337 17.68 3.95 9.88
CA PHE A 337 16.68 4.99 10.17
C PHE A 337 16.76 5.46 11.62
N LEU A 338 16.86 4.54 12.58
CA LEU A 338 17.02 4.87 14.00
C LEU A 338 18.34 5.59 14.28
N LEU A 339 19.44 5.17 13.64
CA LEU A 339 20.72 5.88 13.73
C LEU A 339 20.57 7.33 13.26
N ARG A 340 19.91 7.56 12.12
CA ARG A 340 19.71 8.91 11.57
C ARG A 340 18.84 9.79 12.46
N LEU A 341 17.85 9.23 13.16
CA LEU A 341 17.06 9.96 14.16
C LEU A 341 17.90 10.33 15.38
N GLU A 342 18.64 9.38 15.93
CA GLU A 342 19.45 9.54 17.15
C GLU A 342 20.62 10.50 16.95
N THR A 343 21.17 10.56 15.73
CA THR A 343 22.31 11.41 15.37
C THR A 343 21.91 12.71 14.67
N ALA A 344 20.61 13.00 14.54
CA ALA A 344 20.14 14.25 13.97
C ALA A 344 20.65 15.48 14.77
N PRO A 345 20.76 16.67 14.17
CA PRO A 345 21.19 17.87 14.88
C PRO A 345 20.26 18.25 16.04
N ASP A 346 20.76 18.92 17.09
CA ASP A 346 19.96 19.27 18.28
C ASP A 346 18.76 20.18 18.01
N CYS A 347 18.78 20.95 16.92
CA CYS A 347 17.65 21.78 16.51
C CYS A 347 16.39 20.97 16.18
N VAL A 348 16.50 19.64 16.07
CA VAL A 348 15.33 18.81 15.87
C VAL A 348 14.48 18.61 17.13
N GLU A 349 15.02 18.92 18.29
CA GLU A 349 14.29 18.78 19.55
C GLU A 349 13.66 20.11 19.95
N VAL A 350 12.37 20.07 20.29
CA VAL A 350 11.61 21.21 20.80
C VAL A 350 11.24 20.97 22.26
N GLU A 351 11.28 22.03 23.06
CA GLU A 351 10.89 21.98 24.46
C GLU A 351 9.37 22.14 24.59
N LEU A 352 8.70 21.11 25.12
CA LEU A 352 7.28 21.20 25.47
C LEU A 352 7.15 21.79 26.88
N LEU A 353 6.84 23.08 26.94
CA LEU A 353 6.53 23.77 28.21
C LEU A 353 5.36 23.09 28.96
N SER A 354 4.38 22.57 28.22
CA SER A 354 3.23 21.83 28.76
C SER A 354 3.57 20.48 29.38
N ALA A 355 4.78 19.95 29.14
CA ALA A 355 5.25 18.66 29.65
C ALA A 355 6.43 18.80 30.64
N GLY A 356 6.52 19.94 31.34
CA GLY A 356 7.53 20.16 32.37
C GLY A 356 8.95 20.31 31.82
N GLY A 357 9.11 20.90 30.63
CA GLY A 357 10.42 21.14 30.00
C GLY A 357 11.01 19.92 29.29
N ARG A 358 10.21 18.86 29.08
CA ARG A 358 10.67 17.67 28.33
C ARG A 358 10.89 18.04 26.85
N ARG A 359 12.00 17.55 26.28
CA ARG A 359 12.30 17.67 24.85
C ARG A 359 11.65 16.55 24.04
N VAL A 360 11.08 16.89 22.89
CA VAL A 360 10.42 15.98 21.94
C VAL A 360 10.82 16.31 20.51
N GLY A 361 10.50 15.43 19.56
CA GLY A 361 10.75 15.63 18.13
C GLY A 361 12.00 14.94 17.59
N ARG A 362 12.81 14.33 18.45
CA ARG A 362 14.02 13.56 18.08
C ARG A 362 13.70 12.39 17.14
N TYR A 363 12.61 11.69 17.42
CA TYR A 363 12.12 10.53 16.68
C TYR A 363 11.05 10.93 15.66
N VAL A 364 10.97 12.22 15.32
CA VAL A 364 10.23 12.73 14.15
C VAL A 364 11.23 13.01 13.03
N PRO A 365 11.21 12.23 11.92
CA PRO A 365 12.22 12.35 10.88
C PRO A 365 12.25 13.74 10.25
N LEU A 366 13.45 14.18 9.88
CA LEU A 366 13.60 15.20 8.84
C LEU A 366 13.02 14.67 7.52
N TRP A 367 12.57 15.54 6.64
CA TRP A 367 12.00 15.13 5.34
C TRP A 367 12.99 14.36 4.46
N ASP A 368 14.28 14.66 4.59
CA ASP A 368 15.42 13.92 4.03
C ASP A 368 16.56 14.04 5.05
N PHE A 369 17.24 12.93 5.32
CA PHE A 369 18.24 12.91 6.39
C PHE A 369 19.51 13.68 6.05
N ASP A 370 19.82 13.90 4.77
CA ASP A 370 21.03 14.57 4.29
C ASP A 370 20.77 15.99 3.77
N ALA A 371 19.51 16.44 3.77
CA ALA A 371 19.19 17.80 3.36
C ALA A 371 19.75 18.84 4.35
N PRO A 372 20.28 19.98 3.86
CA PRO A 372 20.67 21.08 4.72
C PRO A 372 19.44 21.66 5.44
N ILE A 373 19.59 21.90 6.74
CA ILE A 373 18.56 22.57 7.55
C ILE A 373 18.66 24.08 7.29
N GLN A 374 17.66 24.63 6.60
CA GLN A 374 17.61 26.05 6.26
C GLN A 374 17.07 26.92 7.40
N ASP A 375 16.06 26.42 8.12
CA ASP A 375 15.46 27.06 9.29
C ASP A 375 15.69 26.15 10.50
N PHE A 376 16.63 26.53 11.37
CA PHE A 376 16.95 25.79 12.60
C PHE A 376 15.86 25.90 13.67
N GLN A 377 14.94 26.87 13.55
CA GLN A 377 13.81 26.98 14.47
C GLN A 377 12.67 26.05 14.06
N ASN A 378 12.50 25.83 12.75
CA ASN A 378 11.44 24.99 12.19
C ASN A 378 11.99 24.05 11.11
N PRO A 379 12.86 23.09 11.47
CA PRO A 379 13.39 22.13 10.51
C PRO A 379 12.26 21.31 9.88
N LEU A 380 12.33 21.13 8.56
CA LEU A 380 11.32 20.38 7.80
C LEU A 380 11.26 18.90 8.19
N ARG A 381 10.05 18.42 8.49
CA ARG A 381 9.79 17.07 8.97
C ARG A 381 8.99 16.25 8.00
N ASP A 382 9.04 14.96 8.22
CA ASP A 382 8.08 14.04 7.65
C ASP A 382 7.54 13.07 8.70
N THR A 383 6.40 13.43 9.28
CA THR A 383 5.67 12.57 10.21
C THR A 383 5.15 11.30 9.55
N SER A 384 4.85 11.33 8.23
CA SER A 384 4.43 10.13 7.51
C SER A 384 5.55 9.09 7.46
N ALA A 385 6.80 9.52 7.16
CA ALA A 385 7.96 8.63 7.23
C ALA A 385 8.13 7.98 8.60
N GLY A 386 7.91 8.74 9.67
CA GLY A 386 7.96 8.24 11.05
C GLY A 386 6.95 7.12 11.30
N VAL A 387 5.66 7.35 10.99
CA VAL A 387 4.61 6.36 11.24
C VAL A 387 4.67 5.15 10.31
N ILE A 388 5.15 5.31 9.07
CA ILE A 388 5.41 4.20 8.14
C ILE A 388 6.53 3.31 8.69
N ALA A 389 7.65 3.91 9.10
CA ALA A 389 8.79 3.18 9.66
C ALA A 389 8.39 2.47 10.96
N ALA A 390 7.62 3.13 11.83
CA ALA A 390 7.08 2.53 13.05
C ALA A 390 6.18 1.33 12.76
N ASN A 391 5.33 1.40 11.73
CA ASN A 391 4.52 0.27 11.30
C ASN A 391 5.39 -0.90 10.80
N GLY A 392 6.39 -0.62 9.97
CA GLY A 392 7.35 -1.64 9.52
C GLY A 392 8.12 -2.30 10.68
N MET A 393 8.54 -1.51 11.68
CA MET A 393 9.18 -2.03 12.89
C MET A 393 8.24 -2.88 13.75
N LEU A 394 6.93 -2.58 13.75
CA LEU A 394 5.93 -3.42 14.42
C LEU A 394 5.77 -4.78 13.71
N VAL A 395 5.76 -4.79 12.37
CA VAL A 395 5.77 -6.03 11.57
C VAL A 395 7.05 -6.84 11.85
N LEU A 396 8.21 -6.19 11.89
CA LEU A 396 9.49 -6.80 12.26
C LEU A 396 9.46 -7.42 13.66
N SER A 397 8.94 -6.68 14.65
CA SER A 397 8.82 -7.17 16.02
C SER A 397 8.05 -8.49 16.07
N ASN A 398 6.91 -8.58 15.37
CA ASN A 398 6.10 -9.78 15.32
C ASN A 398 6.83 -10.93 14.61
N ALA A 399 7.47 -10.65 13.47
CA ALA A 399 8.27 -11.61 12.71
C ALA A 399 9.40 -12.23 13.56
N LEU A 400 10.14 -11.39 14.29
CA LEU A 400 11.26 -11.81 15.13
C LEU A 400 10.81 -12.54 16.39
N ALA A 401 9.67 -12.14 16.98
CA ALA A 401 9.06 -12.89 18.09
C ALA A 401 8.73 -14.32 17.67
N GLY A 402 8.12 -14.49 16.49
CA GLY A 402 7.79 -15.81 15.93
C GLY A 402 9.02 -16.69 15.64
N ARG A 403 10.21 -16.09 15.47
CA ARG A 403 11.49 -16.79 15.31
C ARG A 403 12.21 -17.06 16.64
N GLY A 404 11.67 -16.60 17.77
CA GLY A 404 12.34 -16.69 19.07
C GLY A 404 13.43 -15.63 19.30
N GLU A 405 13.56 -14.63 18.43
CA GLU A 405 14.57 -13.55 18.51
C GLU A 405 14.09 -12.40 19.42
N GLN A 406 13.78 -12.74 20.69
CA GLN A 406 13.06 -11.87 21.62
C GLN A 406 13.74 -10.51 21.89
N LYS A 407 15.08 -10.47 21.88
CA LYS A 407 15.84 -9.23 22.08
C LYS A 407 15.63 -8.24 20.94
N LEU A 408 15.73 -8.70 19.69
CA LEU A 408 15.51 -7.85 18.52
C LEU A 408 14.02 -7.49 18.38
N SER A 409 13.13 -8.44 18.65
CA SER A 409 11.68 -8.18 18.69
C SER A 409 11.34 -7.03 19.66
N SER A 410 11.78 -7.13 20.91
CA SER A 410 11.54 -6.10 21.93
C SER A 410 12.14 -4.74 21.55
N ARG A 411 13.32 -4.74 20.91
CA ARG A 411 13.98 -3.52 20.43
C ARG A 411 13.15 -2.80 19.36
N TYR A 412 12.64 -3.51 18.36
CA TYR A 412 11.84 -2.89 17.30
C TYR A 412 10.44 -2.50 17.79
N LEU A 413 9.84 -3.27 18.71
CA LEU A 413 8.61 -2.85 19.38
C LEU A 413 8.82 -1.52 20.11
N GLU A 414 9.84 -1.42 20.96
CA GLU A 414 10.09 -0.20 21.73
C GLU A 414 10.42 0.98 20.81
N SER A 415 11.19 0.75 19.74
CA SER A 415 11.51 1.78 18.74
C SER A 415 10.26 2.27 18.01
N SER A 416 9.36 1.36 17.61
CA SER A 416 8.07 1.69 17.00
C SER A 416 7.22 2.55 17.95
N LEU A 417 7.06 2.11 19.19
CA LEU A 417 6.29 2.85 20.21
C LEU A 417 6.88 4.23 20.49
N ARG A 418 8.21 4.33 20.56
CA ARG A 418 8.91 5.60 20.79
C ARG A 418 8.69 6.58 19.64
N ILE A 419 8.80 6.13 18.40
CA ILE A 419 8.53 6.97 17.22
C ILE A 419 7.09 7.48 17.24
N VAL A 420 6.10 6.59 17.41
CA VAL A 420 4.68 7.01 17.42
C VAL A 420 4.39 7.96 18.58
N GLN A 421 4.93 7.68 19.76
CA GLN A 421 4.76 8.55 20.91
C GLN A 421 5.34 9.95 20.64
N ASP A 422 6.58 10.03 20.14
CA ASP A 422 7.23 11.32 19.88
C ASP A 422 6.54 12.09 18.73
N VAL A 423 6.04 11.39 17.70
CA VAL A 423 5.21 11.98 16.64
C VAL A 423 3.90 12.55 17.19
N LEU A 424 3.21 11.85 18.10
CA LEU A 424 1.98 12.35 18.72
C LEU A 424 2.26 13.56 19.61
N GLU A 425 3.33 13.53 20.40
CA GLU A 425 3.70 14.63 21.30
C GLU A 425 4.16 15.87 20.51
N PHE A 426 4.83 15.69 19.37
CA PHE A 426 5.35 16.77 18.54
C PHE A 426 4.35 17.33 17.53
N ALA A 427 3.60 16.47 16.82
CA ALA A 427 2.87 16.84 15.60
C ALA A 427 1.37 16.51 15.60
N LEU A 428 0.80 15.98 16.68
CA LEU A 428 -0.65 15.85 16.77
C LEU A 428 -1.30 17.24 16.63
N ALA A 429 -2.23 17.37 15.69
CA ALA A 429 -2.96 18.61 15.49
C ALA A 429 -3.85 18.90 16.71
N GLN A 430 -3.55 20.01 17.40
CA GLN A 430 -4.19 20.41 18.68
C GLN A 430 -5.62 20.95 18.48
N GLU A 431 -5.99 21.28 17.25
CA GLU A 431 -7.34 21.63 16.82
C GLU A 431 -8.24 20.37 16.88
N LYS A 432 -8.68 20.00 18.08
CA LYS A 432 -9.41 18.76 18.37
C LYS A 432 -10.89 18.85 17.97
N ALA A 433 -11.55 17.69 17.85
CA ALA A 433 -12.97 17.57 17.55
C ALA A 433 -13.65 16.47 18.41
N HIS A 434 -14.94 16.65 18.70
CA HIS A 434 -15.75 15.73 19.52
C HIS A 434 -16.98 15.20 18.79
N LEU A 435 -17.43 14.01 19.18
CA LEU A 435 -18.68 13.42 18.67
C LEU A 435 -19.87 13.86 19.50
N LEU A 436 -20.96 14.14 18.80
CA LEU A 436 -22.25 14.53 19.35
C LEU A 436 -23.36 13.64 18.81
N ILE A 437 -24.50 13.65 19.51
CA ILE A 437 -25.76 13.10 19.02
C ILE A 437 -26.76 14.25 18.88
N CYS A 438 -27.32 14.43 17.69
CA CYS A 438 -28.39 15.39 17.45
C CYS A 438 -29.77 14.82 17.84
N GLY A 439 -30.78 15.67 17.99
CA GLY A 439 -32.11 15.35 18.52
C GLY A 439 -32.92 14.22 17.83
N HIS A 440 -32.39 13.62 16.76
CA HIS A 440 -32.95 12.45 16.06
C HIS A 440 -32.11 11.17 16.25
N GLY A 441 -31.09 11.17 17.11
CA GLY A 441 -30.18 10.05 17.29
C GLY A 441 -29.08 9.95 16.21
N GLU A 442 -28.94 10.98 15.37
CA GLU A 442 -27.92 11.04 14.34
C GLU A 442 -26.57 11.52 14.89
N LEU A 443 -25.49 10.94 14.36
CA LEU A 443 -24.12 11.34 14.69
C LEU A 443 -23.80 12.71 14.09
N ALA A 444 -23.33 13.60 14.95
CA ALA A 444 -22.77 14.88 14.59
C ALA A 444 -21.37 15.04 15.20
N TYR A 445 -20.72 16.15 14.88
CA TYR A 445 -19.39 16.48 15.37
C TYR A 445 -19.26 17.99 15.56
N GLU A 446 -18.40 18.39 16.48
CA GLU A 446 -18.04 19.79 16.71
C GLU A 446 -16.54 19.96 16.95
N ASP A 447 -16.04 21.15 16.67
CA ASP A 447 -14.67 21.54 17.03
C ASP A 447 -14.61 21.79 18.53
N SER A 448 -13.54 21.34 19.20
CA SER A 448 -13.37 21.57 20.64
C SER A 448 -13.29 23.07 20.97
N ILE A 449 -12.77 23.87 20.04
CA ILE A 449 -12.77 25.33 20.09
C ILE A 449 -13.32 25.81 18.74
N ALA A 450 -14.45 26.52 18.79
CA ALA A 450 -15.12 26.99 17.58
C ALA A 450 -14.18 27.85 16.71
N GLY A 451 -14.02 27.47 15.44
CA GLY A 451 -13.19 28.16 14.47
C GLY A 451 -11.70 27.75 14.47
N GLU A 452 -11.25 26.93 15.42
CA GLU A 452 -9.92 26.32 15.39
C GLU A 452 -10.00 24.92 14.77
N ARG A 453 -9.71 24.83 13.47
CA ARG A 453 -9.84 23.60 12.69
C ARG A 453 -8.54 23.19 12.01
N PHE A 454 -8.22 21.90 12.13
CA PHE A 454 -7.20 21.23 11.33
C PHE A 454 -7.67 19.80 11.04
N GLU A 455 -7.87 19.48 9.77
CA GLU A 455 -8.58 18.28 9.33
C GLU A 455 -7.76 16.99 9.46
N SER A 456 -6.46 17.01 9.14
CA SER A 456 -5.63 15.83 9.33
C SER A 456 -5.30 15.59 10.81
N ILE A 457 -4.94 14.34 11.10
CA ILE A 457 -4.55 13.91 12.45
C ILE A 457 -3.20 14.53 12.85
N LEU A 458 -2.21 14.44 11.96
CA LEU A 458 -0.84 14.88 12.18
C LEU A 458 -0.49 16.08 11.29
N LYS A 459 0.41 16.92 11.77
CA LYS A 459 1.08 18.00 11.04
C LYS A 459 2.45 17.56 10.52
N HIS A 460 3.08 18.41 9.71
CA HIS A 460 4.48 18.27 9.27
C HIS A 460 4.82 16.98 8.50
N SER A 461 4.02 16.65 7.49
CA SER A 461 4.23 15.50 6.60
C SER A 461 4.73 15.98 5.22
N THR A 462 6.00 16.39 5.13
CA THR A 462 6.55 16.92 3.87
C THR A 462 6.70 15.81 2.83
N VAL A 463 5.84 15.86 1.81
CA VAL A 463 5.83 14.86 0.73
C VAL A 463 7.05 15.01 -0.19
N CYS A 464 7.35 16.24 -0.60
CA CYS A 464 8.46 16.55 -1.49
C CYS A 464 8.97 17.97 -1.16
N ASN A 465 10.29 18.13 -1.07
CA ASN A 465 10.93 19.44 -1.00
C ASN A 465 12.15 19.51 -1.95
N ASN A 466 12.14 18.68 -2.99
CA ASN A 466 13.15 18.73 -4.03
C ASN A 466 12.90 19.93 -4.96
N ALA A 467 13.89 20.80 -5.11
CA ALA A 467 13.78 22.02 -5.91
C ALA A 467 13.48 21.79 -7.40
N ALA A 468 13.97 20.66 -7.94
CA ALA A 468 13.84 20.22 -9.31
C ALA A 468 12.55 19.40 -9.56
N SER A 469 11.77 19.07 -8.54
CA SER A 469 10.43 18.52 -8.74
C SER A 469 9.52 19.64 -9.24
N PHE A 470 9.04 19.58 -10.50
CA PHE A 470 8.10 20.56 -11.00
C PHE A 470 6.69 20.25 -10.45
N SER A 471 6.24 20.97 -9.43
CA SER A 471 4.84 21.38 -9.43
C SER A 471 4.73 22.47 -10.49
N LYS A 472 4.15 22.17 -11.65
CA LYS A 472 3.81 23.19 -12.64
C LYS A 472 3.07 24.33 -11.90
N ASN A 473 3.63 25.54 -11.97
CA ASN A 473 3.27 26.77 -11.23
C ASN A 473 4.02 27.02 -9.91
N LYS A 474 5.32 27.35 -10.00
CA LYS A 474 5.94 28.29 -9.05
C LYS A 474 5.75 29.71 -9.60
N PRO A 475 4.92 30.59 -9.00
CA PRO A 475 5.18 32.01 -9.12
C PRO A 475 6.43 32.30 -8.29
N SER A 476 7.42 32.88 -8.96
CA SER A 476 8.62 33.46 -8.40
C SER A 476 8.30 34.39 -7.23
N ASP A 477 8.64 34.00 -6.00
CA ASP A 477 9.40 34.86 -5.09
C ASP A 477 9.83 34.09 -3.84
N HIS A 478 10.96 34.50 -3.28
CA HIS A 478 11.59 33.89 -2.13
C HIS A 478 10.68 33.90 -0.88
N GLY A 479 10.36 32.71 -0.36
CA GLY A 479 9.87 32.56 1.02
C GLY A 479 9.03 31.31 1.28
N ARG A 480 9.62 30.35 2.00
CA ARG A 480 8.99 29.38 2.91
C ARG A 480 7.97 28.35 2.37
N LEU A 481 8.41 27.09 2.48
CA LEU A 481 7.78 25.87 3.05
C LEU A 481 6.27 25.64 2.86
N ASP A 482 5.99 24.44 2.34
CA ASP A 482 4.71 23.80 1.99
C ASP A 482 4.02 24.37 0.75
N VAL A 483 4.23 23.71 -0.39
CA VAL A 483 3.63 24.05 -1.69
C VAL A 483 2.44 23.13 -1.97
N SER A 484 1.27 23.74 -2.05
CA SER A 484 0.03 23.24 -2.67
C SER A 484 0.25 22.94 -4.17
N CYS A 485 -0.16 21.77 -4.66
CA CYS A 485 -0.08 21.47 -6.09
C CYS A 485 -1.33 22.01 -6.82
N PHE A 486 -1.13 22.92 -7.77
CA PHE A 486 -2.15 23.29 -8.77
C PHE A 486 -1.86 22.57 -10.09
N TYR A 487 -2.82 21.79 -10.59
CA TYR A 487 -2.75 21.12 -11.89
C TYR A 487 -3.51 21.93 -12.95
N ASP A 488 -2.96 22.00 -14.17
CA ASP A 488 -3.58 22.62 -15.34
C ASP A 488 -4.42 21.58 -16.11
N PRO A 489 -5.78 21.68 -16.08
CA PRO A 489 -6.66 20.70 -16.72
C PRO A 489 -6.62 20.75 -18.26
N THR A 490 -5.92 21.70 -18.89
CA THR A 490 -5.92 21.88 -20.35
C THR A 490 -4.85 21.08 -21.10
N ARG A 491 -3.92 20.40 -20.39
CA ARG A 491 -2.92 19.51 -21.00
C ARG A 491 -3.24 18.04 -20.72
N THR A 492 -4.18 17.49 -21.47
CA THR A 492 -4.41 16.05 -21.62
C THR A 492 -3.10 15.32 -22.00
N LYS A 493 -2.62 14.38 -21.16
CA LYS A 493 -1.75 13.28 -21.63
C LYS A 493 -2.63 12.21 -22.31
N PRO A 494 -2.16 11.55 -23.38
CA PRO A 494 -2.98 10.68 -24.21
C PRO A 494 -3.20 9.33 -23.50
N GLY A 495 -4.45 8.98 -23.23
CA GLY A 495 -4.78 7.73 -22.54
C GLY A 495 -6.27 7.35 -22.51
N PHE A 496 -7.19 8.30 -22.67
CA PHE A 496 -8.60 7.99 -22.89
C PHE A 496 -9.00 8.34 -24.32
N LYS A 497 -9.40 7.35 -25.12
CA LYS A 497 -10.14 7.62 -26.36
C LYS A 497 -11.39 8.42 -25.98
N ARG A 498 -11.56 9.60 -26.59
CA ARG A 498 -12.79 10.40 -26.48
C ARG A 498 -14.00 9.47 -26.72
N GLY A 499 -14.93 9.41 -25.76
CA GLY A 499 -16.12 8.54 -25.83
C GLY A 499 -16.06 7.23 -25.03
N THR A 500 -14.99 6.95 -24.28
CA THR A 500 -14.97 5.78 -23.35
C THR A 500 -15.96 5.94 -22.20
N ILE A 501 -16.11 7.16 -21.67
CA ILE A 501 -17.10 7.49 -20.63
C ILE A 501 -18.52 7.36 -21.20
N ASP A 502 -18.76 7.85 -22.42
CA ASP A 502 -20.07 7.74 -23.09
C ASP A 502 -20.45 6.28 -23.37
N LYS A 503 -19.48 5.42 -23.72
CA LYS A 503 -19.72 3.97 -23.90
C LYS A 503 -20.01 3.25 -22.58
N LEU A 504 -19.42 3.71 -21.48
CA LEU A 504 -19.70 3.20 -20.13
C LEU A 504 -21.10 3.61 -19.67
N HIS A 505 -21.48 4.87 -19.85
CA HIS A 505 -22.83 5.37 -19.56
C HIS A 505 -23.89 4.62 -20.36
N ARG A 506 -23.66 4.40 -21.66
CA ARG A 506 -24.59 3.64 -22.51
C ARG A 506 -24.73 2.18 -22.09
N ARG A 507 -23.66 1.55 -21.58
CA ARG A 507 -23.69 0.18 -21.05
C ARG A 507 -24.43 0.09 -19.72
N ILE A 508 -24.29 1.11 -18.88
CA ILE A 508 -25.01 1.23 -17.60
C ILE A 508 -26.51 1.42 -17.88
N GLU A 509 -26.89 2.33 -18.77
CA GLU A 509 -28.29 2.52 -19.20
C GLU A 509 -28.91 1.24 -19.76
N ILE A 510 -28.18 0.49 -20.59
CA ILE A 510 -28.67 -0.79 -21.14
C ILE A 510 -28.89 -1.83 -20.02
N MET A 511 -28.01 -1.91 -19.03
CA MET A 511 -28.16 -2.82 -17.89
C MET A 511 -29.34 -2.42 -16.99
N GLU A 512 -29.51 -1.14 -16.71
CA GLU A 512 -30.62 -0.61 -15.91
C GLU A 512 -31.98 -0.85 -16.61
N HIS A 513 -32.05 -0.65 -17.92
CA HIS A 513 -33.25 -0.95 -18.71
C HIS A 513 -33.58 -2.45 -18.74
N THR A 514 -32.57 -3.32 -18.67
CA THR A 514 -32.73 -4.78 -18.67
C THR A 514 -33.21 -5.27 -17.29
N LEU A 515 -32.75 -4.63 -16.21
CA LEU A 515 -33.19 -4.91 -14.84
C LEU A 515 -34.63 -4.44 -14.58
N GLN A 516 -35.04 -3.30 -15.15
CA GLN A 516 -36.43 -2.82 -15.04
C GLN A 516 -37.44 -3.67 -15.84
N ARG A 517 -37.00 -4.34 -16.91
CA ARG A 517 -37.87 -5.21 -17.74
C ARG A 517 -38.13 -6.59 -17.13
N ASN A 518 -37.23 -7.08 -16.28
CA ASN A 518 -37.33 -8.42 -15.68
C ASN A 518 -37.96 -8.43 -14.26
N GLY A 519 -38.32 -7.26 -13.71
CA GLY A 519 -38.85 -7.11 -12.35
C GLY A 519 -40.35 -6.85 -12.22
N GLY A 520 -41.18 -7.18 -13.23
CA GLY A 520 -42.60 -6.83 -13.25
C GLY A 520 -43.56 -8.02 -13.10
N SER A 521 -43.99 -8.33 -11.87
CA SER A 521 -45.37 -8.71 -11.44
C SER A 521 -45.28 -9.17 -9.98
N SER A 522 -46.14 -8.87 -9.02
CA SER A 522 -47.50 -8.32 -8.99
C SER A 522 -47.75 -7.78 -7.57
N SER A 523 -48.58 -6.75 -7.42
CA SER A 523 -49.16 -6.34 -6.14
C SER A 523 -50.64 -6.02 -6.37
N PRO A 524 -51.57 -6.47 -5.51
CA PRO A 524 -52.88 -5.86 -5.44
C PRO A 524 -52.90 -4.75 -4.37
N ARG A 525 -53.60 -3.68 -4.74
CA ARG A 525 -53.80 -2.43 -4.01
C ARG A 525 -54.79 -2.62 -2.85
N PHE A 526 -54.57 -1.90 -1.75
CA PHE A 526 -55.59 -1.65 -0.73
C PHE A 526 -56.40 -0.39 -1.07
N ALA A 527 -57.72 -0.49 -0.95
CA ALA A 527 -58.66 0.62 -0.83
C ALA A 527 -59.54 0.36 0.40
N ALA A 528 -59.90 1.43 1.11
CA ALA A 528 -60.69 1.42 2.34
C ALA A 528 -62.21 1.35 2.05
N ASP A 529 -62.98 0.64 2.89
CA ASP A 529 -64.13 1.21 3.65
C ASP A 529 -64.96 0.16 4.44
N SER A 530 -65.34 0.59 5.66
CA SER A 530 -66.58 0.32 6.44
C SER A 530 -66.96 -1.05 7.05
N LEU A 531 -67.12 -1.01 8.39
CA LEU A 531 -68.22 -1.51 9.26
C LEU A 531 -68.59 -3.02 9.35
N THR A 532 -68.39 -3.65 10.53
CA THR A 532 -69.41 -4.10 11.52
C THR A 532 -68.98 -5.33 12.37
N GLN A 533 -69.21 -5.21 13.69
CA GLN A 533 -69.65 -6.20 14.71
C GLN A 533 -68.84 -7.48 15.06
N ASP A 534 -68.39 -7.48 16.33
CA ASP A 534 -68.12 -8.51 17.37
C ASP A 534 -68.96 -9.84 17.36
N PRO A 535 -68.74 -10.87 18.26
CA PRO A 535 -67.55 -11.33 19.04
C PRO A 535 -67.42 -12.89 19.24
N VAL A 536 -66.42 -13.35 20.03
CA VAL A 536 -66.28 -14.66 20.75
C VAL A 536 -65.98 -15.90 19.86
N THR A 537 -65.01 -16.81 20.11
CA THR A 537 -64.74 -17.68 21.28
C THR A 537 -63.32 -18.28 21.29
N THR A 538 -62.92 -18.71 22.49
CA THR A 538 -61.69 -19.36 23.00
C THR A 538 -61.36 -20.77 22.47
N ASN A 539 -60.06 -21.11 22.32
CA ASN A 539 -59.36 -22.15 23.11
C ASN A 539 -57.90 -22.44 22.66
N THR A 540 -57.00 -22.38 23.66
CA THR A 540 -55.76 -23.14 23.93
C THR A 540 -55.07 -23.99 22.85
N GLU A 541 -53.77 -23.74 22.62
CA GLU A 541 -52.66 -24.66 22.98
C GLU A 541 -51.27 -23.99 22.86
N LEU A 542 -50.38 -24.33 23.81
CA LEU A 542 -48.96 -23.98 23.85
C LEU A 542 -48.16 -24.79 22.82
N GLY A 543 -47.16 -24.17 22.18
CA GLY A 543 -45.90 -24.87 21.87
C GLY A 543 -45.33 -24.72 20.47
N VAL A 544 -44.03 -24.40 20.45
CA VAL A 544 -43.02 -24.74 19.42
C VAL A 544 -42.95 -23.84 18.17
N SER A 545 -42.23 -22.72 18.30
CA SER A 545 -41.54 -22.07 17.16
C SER A 545 -40.07 -21.82 17.52
N GLY A 546 -39.36 -22.92 17.79
CA GLY A 546 -37.92 -22.93 18.08
C GLY A 546 -37.14 -24.03 17.37
N THR A 547 -37.79 -24.90 16.60
CA THR A 547 -37.15 -26.11 16.04
C THR A 547 -36.99 -26.10 14.51
N ALA A 548 -37.66 -25.22 13.76
CA ALA A 548 -37.50 -25.16 12.30
C ALA A 548 -36.20 -24.47 11.87
N ALA A 549 -35.74 -23.44 12.59
CA ALA A 549 -34.49 -22.73 12.28
C ALA A 549 -33.23 -23.51 12.71
N LEU A 550 -33.33 -24.35 13.74
CA LEU A 550 -32.24 -25.26 14.16
C LEU A 550 -32.11 -26.48 13.23
N SER A 551 -33.20 -26.93 12.59
CA SER A 551 -33.16 -28.05 11.65
C SER A 551 -32.51 -27.66 10.31
N ALA A 552 -32.69 -26.41 9.84
CA ALA A 552 -32.03 -25.91 8.63
C ALA A 552 -30.50 -25.73 8.81
N LEU A 553 -30.07 -25.32 10.00
CA LEU A 553 -28.65 -25.19 10.35
C LEU A 553 -27.98 -26.57 10.53
N ALA A 554 -28.70 -27.54 11.13
CA ALA A 554 -28.22 -28.91 11.29
C ALA A 554 -28.07 -29.65 9.95
N MET A 555 -29.03 -29.47 9.02
CA MET A 555 -28.94 -30.03 7.66
C MET A 555 -27.79 -29.40 6.83
N GLN A 556 -27.44 -28.13 7.06
CA GLN A 556 -26.28 -27.51 6.41
C GLN A 556 -24.94 -28.01 6.99
N ILE A 557 -24.90 -28.32 8.29
CA ILE A 557 -23.70 -28.88 8.95
C ILE A 557 -23.47 -30.36 8.56
N GLU A 558 -24.53 -31.15 8.35
CA GLU A 558 -24.40 -32.52 7.80
C GLU A 558 -23.98 -32.52 6.32
N ASN A 559 -24.42 -31.56 5.51
CA ASN A 559 -23.96 -31.39 4.12
C ASN A 559 -22.49 -30.92 4.02
N LEU A 560 -22.01 -30.14 4.99
CA LEU A 560 -20.60 -29.77 5.12
C LEU A 560 -19.73 -30.97 5.60
N SER A 561 -20.25 -31.79 6.51
CA SER A 561 -19.53 -32.97 7.03
C SER A 561 -19.46 -34.12 6.01
N SER A 562 -20.52 -34.34 5.23
CA SER A 562 -20.52 -35.33 4.13
C SER A 562 -19.60 -34.92 2.97
N SER A 563 -19.52 -33.63 2.64
CA SER A 563 -18.57 -33.11 1.63
C SER A 563 -17.10 -33.25 2.04
N ILE A 564 -16.80 -33.20 3.35
CA ILE A 564 -15.46 -33.45 3.89
C ILE A 564 -15.12 -34.96 3.88
N SER A 565 -16.12 -35.83 4.09
CA SER A 565 -15.90 -37.29 4.06
C SER A 565 -15.61 -37.83 2.65
N VAL A 566 -16.20 -37.26 1.59
CA VAL A 566 -15.97 -37.67 0.19
C VAL A 566 -14.58 -37.28 -0.32
N LEU A 567 -13.98 -36.21 0.22
CA LEU A 567 -12.58 -35.83 -0.08
C LEU A 567 -11.55 -36.70 0.68
N SER A 568 -11.96 -37.48 1.67
CA SER A 568 -11.07 -38.31 2.50
C SER A 568 -11.06 -39.81 2.14
N GLN A 569 -11.95 -40.29 1.26
CA GLN A 569 -12.03 -41.71 0.87
C GLN A 569 -11.49 -42.04 -0.52
N SER A 570 -10.81 -41.11 -1.19
CA SER A 570 -10.16 -41.39 -2.49
C SER A 570 -8.68 -41.75 -2.37
N ILE A 571 -8.24 -42.46 -1.32
CA ILE A 571 -6.94 -43.15 -1.28
C ILE A 571 -7.11 -44.42 -0.44
N VAL A 572 -7.39 -45.55 -1.09
CA VAL A 572 -7.18 -46.89 -0.52
C VAL A 572 -5.99 -47.53 -1.23
N PRO A 573 -4.96 -47.99 -0.51
CA PRO A 573 -3.91 -48.84 -1.07
C PRO A 573 -4.38 -50.30 -1.10
N GLY A 574 -4.35 -50.94 -2.28
CA GLY A 574 -4.49 -52.39 -2.43
C GLY A 574 -3.17 -53.14 -2.14
N PRO A 575 -3.22 -54.42 -1.72
CA PRO A 575 -2.15 -55.10 -0.99
C PRO A 575 -1.05 -55.69 -1.89
N GLY A 576 0.12 -55.93 -1.29
CA GLY A 576 1.37 -56.14 -2.00
C GLY A 576 1.80 -57.58 -2.34
N SER A 577 2.90 -57.58 -3.12
CA SER A 577 3.98 -58.57 -3.30
C SER A 577 3.67 -59.92 -4.00
N PRO A 578 4.65 -60.61 -4.64
CA PRO A 578 6.11 -60.39 -4.63
C PRO A 578 6.86 -60.46 -5.99
N ALA A 579 8.12 -60.00 -5.94
CA ALA A 579 9.36 -60.41 -6.63
C ALA A 579 9.34 -61.09 -8.02
N SER A 580 10.16 -60.57 -8.93
CA SER A 580 11.05 -61.38 -9.77
C SER A 580 12.27 -60.58 -10.23
N GLU A 581 13.44 -61.14 -9.94
CA GLU A 581 14.76 -60.81 -10.49
C GLU A 581 14.77 -60.81 -12.03
N LEU A 582 15.71 -60.08 -12.64
CA LEU A 582 16.65 -60.57 -13.67
C LEU A 582 17.51 -59.44 -14.25
N ASP A 583 18.76 -59.43 -13.81
CA ASP A 583 20.01 -59.42 -14.58
C ASP A 583 20.19 -58.66 -15.91
N ALA A 584 21.31 -57.91 -15.88
CA ALA A 584 22.46 -58.01 -16.79
C ALA A 584 22.47 -57.37 -18.20
N SER A 585 23.40 -56.42 -18.30
CA SER A 585 24.55 -56.41 -19.24
C SER A 585 24.46 -55.68 -20.60
N SER A 586 25.45 -54.78 -20.76
CA SER A 586 26.28 -54.55 -21.96
C SER A 586 25.57 -54.03 -23.24
N SER A 587 26.15 -53.28 -24.17
CA SER A 587 27.52 -52.97 -24.54
C SER A 587 27.54 -51.80 -25.54
N ASN A 588 28.65 -51.07 -25.56
CA ASN A 588 29.21 -50.24 -26.64
C ASN A 588 28.70 -50.48 -28.09
N HIS A 589 28.55 -49.41 -28.88
CA HIS A 589 29.48 -49.14 -30.00
C HIS A 589 29.32 -47.77 -30.69
N LYS A 590 30.48 -47.14 -30.92
CA LYS A 590 30.78 -46.07 -31.90
C LYS A 590 30.49 -46.52 -33.34
N ARG A 591 30.06 -45.60 -34.24
CA ARG A 591 30.85 -45.19 -35.44
C ARG A 591 30.18 -44.11 -36.33
N ARG A 592 31.09 -43.37 -36.99
CA ARG A 592 30.97 -42.29 -37.99
C ARG A 592 30.49 -42.76 -39.38
N GLY A 593 30.04 -41.79 -40.20
CA GLY A 593 30.24 -41.71 -41.66
C GLY A 593 28.96 -41.37 -42.45
N LYS A 594 28.68 -40.13 -42.88
CA LYS A 594 29.10 -39.41 -44.12
C LYS A 594 28.85 -40.15 -45.46
N ARG A 595 27.93 -39.59 -46.29
CA ARG A 595 27.99 -39.21 -47.74
C ARG A 595 26.66 -39.48 -48.49
N GLN A 596 26.01 -38.43 -49.05
CA GLN A 596 25.94 -38.01 -50.48
C GLN A 596 24.91 -38.82 -51.31
N ARG A 597 24.17 -38.32 -52.32
CA ARG A 597 23.91 -37.03 -53.00
C ARG A 597 22.91 -37.34 -54.16
N SER A 598 22.13 -36.37 -54.64
CA SER A 598 21.74 -36.13 -56.06
C SER A 598 20.69 -34.99 -56.07
N ASP A 599 21.03 -33.75 -56.46
CA ASP A 599 21.08 -33.18 -57.84
C ASP A 599 19.65 -32.92 -58.38
N SER A 600 19.26 -31.78 -58.99
CA SER A 600 19.92 -30.92 -59.99
C SER A 600 19.17 -29.55 -60.10
N GLU A 601 19.87 -28.40 -60.23
CA GLU A 601 20.05 -27.54 -61.46
C GLU A 601 19.07 -26.33 -61.51
N GLU A 602 19.38 -25.09 -61.93
CA GLU A 602 20.59 -24.43 -62.46
C GLU A 602 20.41 -22.87 -62.48
N THR A 603 21.52 -22.13 -62.31
CA THR A 603 21.98 -20.84 -62.95
C THR A 603 21.04 -19.60 -63.11
N GLN A 604 21.47 -18.33 -63.03
CA GLN A 604 22.74 -17.66 -63.40
C GLN A 604 22.81 -16.20 -62.82
N GLN A 605 24.04 -15.71 -62.60
CA GLN A 605 24.48 -14.34 -62.23
C GLN A 605 24.86 -13.51 -63.49
N PRO A 606 25.06 -12.15 -63.47
CA PRO A 606 26.37 -11.53 -63.09
C PRO A 606 26.32 -10.05 -62.55
N ARG A 607 27.13 -9.66 -61.54
CA ARG A 607 28.41 -8.85 -61.50
C ARG A 607 28.40 -7.34 -61.84
N ARG A 608 28.96 -6.57 -60.86
CA ARG A 608 29.87 -5.38 -60.88
C ARG A 608 29.34 -4.07 -61.53
N GLU A 609 29.67 -2.83 -61.12
CA GLU A 609 30.95 -2.18 -60.78
C GLU A 609 30.77 -0.91 -59.90
N ASN A 610 31.86 -0.44 -59.26
CA ASN A 610 32.07 0.93 -58.74
C ASN A 610 32.53 1.88 -59.88
N PRO A 611 32.47 3.20 -59.67
CA PRO A 611 33.74 3.96 -59.67
C PRO A 611 33.82 5.12 -58.67
N SER A 612 35.04 5.65 -58.55
CA SER A 612 35.60 6.59 -57.57
C SER A 612 35.72 8.06 -58.03
N SER A 613 35.74 8.97 -57.05
CA SER A 613 36.56 10.20 -56.90
C SER A 613 36.40 11.40 -57.87
N LYS A 614 36.25 12.62 -57.34
CA LYS A 614 37.33 13.63 -57.14
C LYS A 614 36.81 15.06 -56.79
N LEU A 615 37.55 15.72 -55.88
CA LEU A 615 37.91 17.16 -55.76
C LEU A 615 36.78 18.21 -55.59
N ALA A 616 36.95 19.40 -55.00
CA ALA A 616 37.82 20.06 -54.02
C ALA A 616 37.44 21.57 -54.08
N GLU A 617 37.65 22.30 -52.98
CA GLU A 617 37.88 23.76 -52.82
C GLU A 617 37.15 24.25 -51.55
N GLU A 618 37.82 24.53 -50.43
CA GLU A 618 38.75 25.63 -50.05
C GLU A 618 38.08 26.96 -49.65
N LEU A 619 38.74 27.59 -48.66
CA LEU A 619 38.61 28.93 -48.08
C LEU A 619 37.68 29.09 -46.86
N ASP A 620 38.05 29.65 -45.71
CA ASP A 620 39.26 29.94 -44.91
C ASP A 620 38.91 31.16 -44.01
N VAL A 621 39.62 31.31 -42.87
CA VAL A 621 39.80 32.51 -42.01
C VAL A 621 38.55 32.99 -41.23
N SER A 622 38.52 33.32 -39.93
CA SER A 622 39.49 33.68 -38.88
C SER A 622 38.75 33.64 -37.52
N SER A 623 39.37 33.19 -36.40
CA SER A 623 40.07 34.00 -35.37
C SER A 623 39.17 35.04 -34.67
N HIS A 624 39.02 35.16 -33.34
CA HIS A 624 40.05 35.22 -32.30
C HIS A 624 39.40 35.39 -30.89
N PHE A 625 40.09 34.91 -29.84
CA PHE A 625 40.32 35.49 -28.47
C PHE A 625 39.13 36.03 -27.63
N LEU A 626 39.03 35.90 -26.29
CA LEU A 626 40.00 35.93 -25.20
C LEU A 626 39.43 35.30 -23.90
N THR A 627 40.37 34.93 -23.04
CA THR A 627 40.35 34.65 -21.60
C THR A 627 39.60 35.64 -20.70
N GLY A 628 39.20 35.20 -19.50
CA GLY A 628 38.96 36.11 -18.37
C GLY A 628 38.32 35.48 -17.13
N THR A 629 39.14 35.17 -16.13
CA THR A 629 38.83 34.94 -14.72
C THR A 629 37.85 35.94 -14.09
N ARG A 630 36.91 35.46 -13.28
CA ARG A 630 36.73 35.84 -11.87
C ARG A 630 35.89 34.81 -11.12
#